data_AF-A0A7K1ZMI0-F1
#
_entry.id   AF-A0A7K1ZMI0-F1
#
_cell.length_a   1.000
_cell.length_b   1.000
_cell.length_c   1.000
_cell.angle_alpha   90.00
_cell.angle_beta   90.00
_cell.angle_gamma   90.00
#
_symmetry.space_group_name_H-M   'P 1'
#
loop_
_entity.id
_entity.type
_entity.pdbx_description
1 polymer ?
#
loop_
_entity_poly.entity_id
_entity_poly.type
_entity_poly.pdbx_seq_one_letter_code
_entity_poly.pdbx_strand_id
1 'polypeptide(L)'
;MSVFSVENPLWEASAKVAGYMVRNRISRVGLCLEPGRQAVEVLLGCVYAGASTCMLSMRWPGAAVNQALGQMGIEYAFTTRTDLEVECLDPAVCYA
;
A
#
# COMPACT_ATOMS: atom_id res chain seq x y z
N MET A 1 -29.07 -16.29 -12.83
CA MET A 1 -27.86 -15.45 -12.67
C MET A 1 -27.86 -14.97 -11.23
N SER A 2 -27.22 -15.71 -10.33
CA SER A 2 -27.19 -15.36 -8.90
C SER A 2 -26.23 -14.20 -8.71
N VAL A 3 -26.76 -13.04 -8.34
CA VAL A 3 -25.96 -11.91 -7.88
C VAL A 3 -25.30 -12.35 -6.58
N PHE A 4 -23.99 -12.55 -6.61
CA PHE A 4 -23.20 -12.73 -5.40
C PHE A 4 -23.28 -11.42 -4.59
N SER A 5 -24.29 -11.29 -3.73
CA SER A 5 -24.26 -10.31 -2.65
C SER A 5 -23.39 -10.87 -1.54
N VAL A 6 -22.08 -10.90 -1.80
CA VAL A 6 -21.09 -11.21 -0.78
C VAL A 6 -20.68 -9.86 -0.23
N GLU A 7 -20.97 -9.60 1.04
CA GLU A 7 -20.20 -8.65 1.82
C GLU A 7 -18.73 -9.04 1.62
N ASN A 8 -18.04 -8.31 0.75
CA ASN A 8 -16.68 -8.63 0.36
C ASN A 8 -15.76 -7.65 1.09
N PRO A 9 -15.36 -7.95 2.34
CA PRO A 9 -14.58 -7.04 3.16
C PRO A 9 -13.22 -6.73 2.54
N LEU A 10 -12.71 -7.60 1.65
CA LEU A 10 -11.50 -7.36 0.88
C LEU A 10 -11.71 -6.27 -0.18
N TRP A 11 -12.82 -6.31 -0.92
CA TRP A 11 -13.16 -5.26 -1.88
C TRP A 11 -13.32 -3.91 -1.19
N GLU A 12 -14.10 -3.86 -0.10
CA GLU A 12 -14.35 -2.60 0.61
C GLU A 12 -13.04 -2.00 1.17
N ALA A 13 -12.21 -2.82 1.83
CA ALA A 13 -10.91 -2.39 2.33
C ALA A 13 -9.99 -1.86 1.22
N SER A 14 -9.89 -2.59 0.10
CA SER A 14 -9.07 -2.20 -1.04
C SER A 14 -9.58 -0.92 -1.72
N ALA A 15 -10.90 -0.75 -1.83
CA ALA A 15 -11.51 0.46 -2.38
C ALA A 15 -11.24 1.68 -1.51
N LYS A 16 -11.22 1.52 -0.18
CA LYS A 16 -10.87 2.61 0.75
C LYS A 16 -9.41 3.04 0.60
N VAL A 17 -8.47 2.09 0.48
CA VAL A 17 -7.06 2.37 0.15
C VAL A 17 -6.95 3.11 -1.19
N ALA A 18 -7.63 2.62 -2.23
CA ALA A 18 -7.62 3.27 -3.54
C ALA A 18 -8.14 4.71 -3.48
N GLY A 19 -9.26 4.92 -2.78
CA GLY A 19 -9.85 6.23 -2.57
C GLY A 19 -8.95 7.19 -1.78
N TYR A 20 -8.19 6.68 -0.80
CA TYR A 20 -7.16 7.48 -0.12
C TYR A 20 -6.05 7.91 -1.08
N MET A 21 -5.51 6.99 -1.89
CA MET A 21 -4.44 7.29 -2.84
C MET A 21 -4.88 8.30 -3.89
N VAL A 22 -6.08 8.14 -4.47
CA VAL A 22 -6.64 9.08 -5.46
C VAL A 22 -6.84 10.47 -4.85
N ARG A 23 -7.42 10.56 -3.64
CA ARG A 23 -7.64 11.84 -2.94
C ARG A 23 -6.33 12.58 -2.67
N ASN A 24 -5.27 11.85 -2.32
CA ASN A 24 -3.95 12.42 -2.03
C ASN A 24 -3.02 12.47 -3.26
N ARG A 25 -3.51 12.11 -4.46
CA ARG A 25 -2.73 12.09 -5.72
C ARG A 25 -1.47 11.22 -5.66
N ILE A 26 -1.51 10.13 -4.89
CA ILE A 26 -0.40 9.18 -4.76
C ILE A 26 -0.41 8.25 -5.97
N SER A 27 0.60 8.36 -6.83
CA SER A 27 0.72 7.57 -8.07
C SER A 27 1.85 6.53 -8.04
N ARG A 28 2.75 6.60 -7.06
CA ARG A 28 3.82 5.63 -6.82
C ARG A 28 3.94 5.35 -5.33
N VAL A 29 4.05 4.08 -4.94
CA VAL A 29 4.08 3.72 -3.54
C VAL A 29 4.91 2.46 -3.29
N GLY A 30 5.66 2.47 -2.19
CA GLY A 30 6.35 1.31 -1.65
C GLY A 30 5.41 0.45 -0.82
N LEU A 31 5.52 -0.86 -0.93
CA LEU A 31 4.79 -1.82 -0.10
C LEU A 31 5.83 -2.58 0.72
N CYS A 32 6.02 -2.17 1.97
CA CYS A 32 6.91 -2.82 2.92
C CYS A 32 6.08 -3.33 4.11
N LEU A 33 5.28 -4.37 3.86
CA LEU A 33 4.38 -5.00 4.81
C LEU A 33 4.73 -6.48 4.95
N GLU A 34 4.43 -7.06 6.11
CA GLU A 34 4.52 -8.52 6.29
C GLU A 34 3.43 -9.22 5.45
N PRO A 35 3.68 -10.43 4.94
CA PRO A 35 2.67 -11.20 4.23
C PRO A 35 1.43 -11.42 5.10
N GLY A 36 0.27 -11.03 4.59
CA GLY A 36 -0.97 -11.14 5.33
C GLY A 36 -2.12 -10.41 4.63
N ARG A 37 -3.30 -10.46 5.27
CA ARG A 37 -4.53 -9.86 4.73
C ARG A 37 -4.36 -8.38 4.37
N GLN A 38 -3.74 -7.60 5.26
CA GLN A 38 -3.52 -6.17 5.06
C GLN A 38 -2.62 -5.89 3.84
N ALA A 39 -1.55 -6.68 3.64
CA ALA A 39 -0.69 -6.54 2.47
C ALA A 39 -1.46 -6.77 1.15
N VAL A 40 -2.38 -7.74 1.13
CA VAL A 40 -3.24 -8.02 -0.03
C VAL A 40 -4.25 -6.89 -0.27
N GLU A 41 -4.90 -6.39 0.78
CA GLU A 41 -5.84 -5.26 0.71
C GLU A 41 -5.17 -4.01 0.16
N VAL A 42 -3.99 -3.68 0.68
CA VAL A 42 -3.23 -2.50 0.22
C VAL A 42 -2.76 -2.68 -1.22
N LEU A 43 -2.22 -3.86 -1.57
CA LEU A 43 -1.79 -4.14 -2.94
C LEU A 43 -2.94 -3.99 -3.95
N LEU A 44 -4.11 -4.56 -3.64
CA LEU A 44 -5.30 -4.42 -4.48
C LEU A 44 -5.76 -2.97 -4.56
N GLY A 45 -5.73 -2.23 -3.45
CA GLY A 45 -6.05 -0.81 -3.44
C GLY A 45 -5.13 0.03 -4.32
N CYS A 46 -3.83 -0.27 -4.32
CA CYS A 46 -2.87 0.37 -5.22
C CYS A 46 -3.17 0.06 -6.70
N VAL A 47 -3.52 -1.19 -7.00
CA VAL A 47 -3.93 -1.59 -8.36
C VAL A 47 -5.19 -0.83 -8.80
N TYR A 48 -6.20 -0.73 -7.93
CA TYR A 48 -7.42 0.04 -8.24
C TYR A 48 -7.18 1.54 -8.38
N ALA A 49 -6.21 2.09 -7.66
CA ALA A 49 -5.79 3.48 -7.84
C ALA A 49 -4.98 3.72 -9.13
N GLY A 50 -4.60 2.66 -9.86
CA GLY A 50 -3.70 2.76 -11.01
C GLY A 50 -2.28 3.19 -10.64
N ALA A 51 -1.87 2.97 -9.39
CA ALA A 51 -0.57 3.37 -8.90
C ALA A 51 0.52 2.36 -9.27
N SER A 52 1.73 2.87 -9.51
CA SER A 52 2.92 2.02 -9.63
C SER A 52 3.39 1.59 -8.24
N THR A 53 3.49 0.28 -8.02
CA THR A 53 3.86 -0.27 -6.71
C THR A 53 5.22 -0.96 -6.74
N CYS A 54 6.03 -0.75 -5.70
CA CYS A 54 7.24 -1.54 -5.47
C CYS A 54 7.10 -2.37 -4.19
N MET A 55 7.14 -3.70 -4.30
CA MET A 55 7.10 -4.59 -3.14
C MET A 55 8.51 -4.80 -2.59
N LEU A 56 8.69 -4.50 -1.30
CA LEU A 56 9.97 -4.59 -0.61
C LEU A 56 9.84 -5.46 0.63
N SER A 57 10.82 -6.33 0.84
CA SER A 57 10.81 -7.23 1.99
C SER A 57 11.04 -6.48 3.30
N MET A 58 10.21 -6.73 4.31
CA MET A 58 10.43 -6.29 5.69
C MET A 58 11.77 -6.78 6.27
N ARG A 59 12.35 -7.85 5.71
CA ARG A 59 13.65 -8.39 6.15
C ARG A 59 14.85 -7.59 5.63
N TRP A 60 14.65 -6.67 4.69
CA TRP A 60 15.74 -5.85 4.19
C TRP A 60 16.12 -4.77 5.22
N PRO A 61 17.41 -4.41 5.36
CA PRO A 61 17.82 -3.27 6.17
C PRO A 61 17.16 -1.97 5.68
N GLY A 62 16.81 -1.05 6.58
CA GLY A 62 16.13 0.21 6.22
C GLY A 62 16.87 1.01 5.16
N ALA A 63 18.20 1.09 5.27
CA ALA A 63 19.04 1.76 4.28
C ALA A 63 18.90 1.15 2.87
N ALA A 64 18.76 -0.17 2.75
CA ALA A 64 18.56 -0.84 1.46
C ALA A 64 17.16 -0.57 0.89
N VAL A 65 16.15 -0.50 1.77
CA VAL A 65 14.78 -0.12 1.41
C VAL A 65 14.75 1.34 0.92
N ASN A 66 15.36 2.27 1.65
CA ASN A 66 15.46 3.69 1.28
C ASN A 66 16.17 3.87 -0.07
N GLN A 67 17.26 3.14 -0.29
CA GLN A 67 17.97 3.17 -1.58
C GLN A 67 17.06 2.72 -2.73
N ALA A 68 16.33 1.61 -2.56
CA ALA A 68 15.42 1.10 -3.59
C ALA A 68 14.26 2.08 -3.87
N LEU A 69 13.65 2.65 -2.83
CA LEU A 69 12.57 3.63 -2.96
C LEU A 69 13.05 4.92 -3.65
N GLY A 70 14.23 5.41 -3.26
CA GLY A 70 14.84 6.60 -3.87
C GLY A 70 15.17 6.42 -5.35
N GLN A 71 15.69 5.26 -5.75
CA GLN A 71 15.95 4.94 -7.17
C GLN A 71 14.67 4.92 -8.02
N MET A 72 13.52 4.60 -7.41
CA MET A 72 12.23 4.55 -8.08
C MET A 72 11.45 5.88 -7.99
N GLY A 73 12.00 6.89 -7.31
CA GLY A 73 11.32 8.16 -7.06
C GLY A 73 10.00 7.96 -6.33
N ILE A 74 9.99 7.09 -5.31
CA ILE A 74 8.85 6.82 -4.44
C ILE A 74 8.97 7.68 -3.19
N GLU A 75 7.91 8.43 -2.89
CA GLU A 75 7.85 9.35 -1.73
C GLU A 75 6.98 8.81 -0.58
N TYR A 76 6.21 7.74 -0.84
CA TYR A 76 5.26 7.15 0.11
C TYR A 76 5.50 5.64 0.23
N ALA A 77 5.41 5.08 1.44
CA ALA A 77 5.41 3.64 1.62
C ALA A 77 4.37 3.19 2.66
N PHE A 78 3.57 2.19 2.30
CA PHE A 78 2.78 1.47 3.29
C PHE A 78 3.69 0.56 4.09
N THR A 79 3.81 0.83 5.38
CA THR A 79 4.69 0.07 6.28
C THR A 79 4.33 0.31 7.74
N THR A 80 4.77 -0.58 8.63
CA THR A 80 4.80 -0.35 10.08
C THR A 80 6.22 -0.02 10.57
N ARG A 81 7.18 0.13 9.66
CA ARG A 81 8.57 0.49 9.95
C ARG A 81 8.71 1.98 10.25
N THR A 82 9.68 2.30 11.09
CA THR A 82 9.99 3.69 11.49
C THR A 82 11.36 4.15 11.01
N ASP A 83 12.12 3.28 10.32
CA ASP A 83 13.48 3.53 9.84
C ASP A 83 13.53 3.94 8.35
N LEU A 84 12.40 4.32 7.76
CA LEU A 84 12.32 4.77 6.36
C LEU A 84 12.37 6.29 6.26
N GLU A 85 12.97 6.78 5.17
CA GLU A 85 13.10 8.22 4.87
C GLU A 85 11.90 8.80 4.11
N VAL A 86 11.03 7.94 3.58
CA VAL A 86 9.79 8.31 2.89
C VAL A 86 8.63 8.49 3.86
N GLU A 87 7.52 9.05 3.40
CA GLU A 87 6.31 9.14 4.22
C GLU A 87 5.72 7.74 4.46
N CYS A 88 5.73 7.31 5.73
CA CYS A 88 5.15 6.03 6.15
C CYS A 88 3.63 6.15 6.29
N LEU A 89 2.90 5.46 5.42
CA LEU A 89 1.45 5.38 5.45
C LEU A 89 1.02 4.16 6.29
N ASP A 90 0.29 4.41 7.37
CA ASP A 90 -0.39 3.33 8.10
C ASP A 90 -1.64 2.91 7.33
N PRO A 91 -1.77 1.65 6.89
CA PRO A 91 -2.97 1.18 6.22
C PRO A 91 -4.24 1.37 7.06
N ALA A 92 -4.14 1.42 8.39
CA ALA A 92 -5.28 1.68 9.28
C ALA A 92 -5.94 3.04 9.00
N VAL A 93 -5.15 4.05 8.61
CA VAL A 93 -5.65 5.40 8.26
C VAL A 93 -6.49 5.36 6.99
N CYS A 94 -6.25 4.40 6.10
CA CYS A 94 -7.04 4.24 4.90
C CYS A 94 -8.44 3.70 5.18
N TYR A 95 -8.68 3.04 6.32
CA TYR A 95 -9.97 2.43 6.65
C TYR A 95 -10.94 3.34 7.39
N ALA A 96 -10.45 4.50 7.89
CA ALA A 96 -11.24 5.54 8.54
C ALA A 96 -12.02 6.39 7.52
#